data_AF-A0A7K2XMQ3-F1
#
_entry.id   AF-A0A7K2XMQ3-F1
#
_cell.length_a   1.000
_cell.length_b   1.000
_cell.length_c   1.000
_cell.angle_alpha   90.00
_cell.angle_beta   90.00
_cell.angle_gamma   90.00
#
_symmetry.space_group_name_H-M   'P 1'
#
loop_
_entity.id
_entity.type
_entity.pdbx_description
1 polymer ?
#
loop_
_entity_poly.entity_id
_entity_poly.type
_entity_poly.pdbx_seq_one_letter_code
_entity_poly.pdbx_strand_id
1 'polypeptide(L)'
;PVQYADYSLWQRELLGTGDGTDGELARQLAYWKRTLADLPEELALPFDRPRPATASHEGDTITFELPPELHERLGRTAREHRASLFMVLQAALAALL
;
A
#
# COMPACT_ATOMS: atom_id res chain seq x y z
N PRO A 1 -4.37 -30.47 8.42
CA PRO A 1 -4.63 -29.01 8.35
C PRO A 1 -3.31 -28.30 8.12
N VAL A 2 -3.22 -27.40 7.13
CA VAL A 2 -1.98 -26.63 6.85
C VAL A 2 -1.72 -25.66 8.01
N GLN A 3 -0.50 -25.64 8.54
CA GLN A 3 -0.04 -24.73 9.59
C GLN A 3 0.76 -23.56 9.00
N TYR A 4 0.96 -22.50 9.79
CA TYR A 4 1.78 -21.36 9.36
C TYR A 4 3.22 -21.75 9.00
N ALA A 5 3.77 -22.76 9.69
CA ALA A 5 5.08 -23.33 9.36
C ALA A 5 5.12 -23.94 7.95
N ASP A 6 4.06 -24.67 7.56
CA ASP A 6 3.95 -25.26 6.23
C ASP A 6 3.87 -24.17 5.15
N TYR A 7 3.11 -23.09 5.41
CA TYR A 7 3.06 -21.92 4.52
C TYR A 7 4.42 -21.25 4.37
N SER A 8 5.18 -21.10 5.46
CA SER A 8 6.51 -20.45 5.43
C SER A 8 7.52 -21.29 4.65
N LEU A 9 7.47 -22.61 4.79
CA LEU A 9 8.29 -23.55 4.01
C LEU A 9 7.92 -23.49 2.52
N TRP A 10 6.62 -23.54 2.21
CA TRP A 10 6.10 -23.40 0.85
C TRP A 10 6.49 -22.06 0.21
N GLN A 11 6.38 -20.95 0.95
CA GLN A 11 6.77 -19.63 0.47
C GLN A 11 8.27 -19.57 0.18
N ARG A 12 9.12 -20.15 1.05
CA ARG A 12 10.56 -20.21 0.82
C ARG A 12 10.91 -21.03 -0.43
N GLU A 13 10.23 -22.15 -0.64
CA GLU A 13 10.38 -22.97 -1.85
C GLU A 13 9.94 -22.21 -3.10
N LEU A 14 8.79 -21.52 -3.04
CA LEU A 14 8.26 -20.70 -4.14
C LEU A 14 9.20 -19.54 -4.49
N LEU A 15 9.86 -18.95 -3.49
CA LEU A 15 10.80 -17.85 -3.71
C LEU A 15 12.15 -18.32 -4.28
N GLY A 16 12.50 -19.60 -4.11
CA GLY A 16 13.77 -20.17 -4.57
C GLY A 16 15.00 -19.47 -4.00
N THR A 17 16.16 -19.67 -4.62
CA THR A 17 17.45 -19.05 -4.24
C THR A 17 17.67 -17.63 -4.81
N GLY A 18 16.65 -17.00 -5.40
CA GLY A 18 16.69 -15.60 -5.85
C GLY A 18 17.60 -15.31 -7.06
N ASP A 19 18.18 -16.35 -7.65
CA ASP A 19 19.17 -16.39 -8.72
C ASP A 19 18.59 -16.88 -10.06
N GLY A 20 17.34 -17.37 -10.06
CA GLY A 20 16.60 -17.70 -11.28
C GLY A 20 16.12 -16.45 -12.01
N THR A 21 16.56 -16.27 -13.27
CA THR A 21 16.09 -15.18 -14.16
C THR A 21 14.68 -15.41 -14.69
N ASP A 22 14.15 -16.62 -14.52
CA ASP A 22 12.88 -17.07 -15.11
C ASP A 22 11.89 -17.50 -14.01
N GLY A 23 10.63 -17.06 -14.12
CA GLY A 23 9.55 -17.42 -13.20
C GLY A 23 8.68 -16.24 -12.76
N GLU A 24 7.59 -16.55 -12.05
CA GLU A 24 6.60 -15.56 -11.61
C GLU A 24 7.18 -14.54 -10.60
N LEU A 25 8.08 -14.98 -9.71
CA LEU A 25 8.75 -14.07 -8.78
C LEU A 25 9.66 -13.09 -9.52
N ALA A 26 10.49 -13.57 -10.45
CA ALA A 26 11.37 -12.71 -11.23
C ALA A 26 10.57 -11.64 -12.00
N ARG A 27 9.43 -12.04 -12.58
CA ARG A 27 8.48 -11.15 -13.25
C ARG A 27 7.89 -10.10 -12.31
N GLN A 28 7.41 -10.50 -11.13
CA GLN A 28 6.88 -9.57 -10.12
C GLN A 28 7.95 -8.62 -9.59
N LEU A 29 9.17 -9.12 -9.35
CA LEU A 29 10.30 -8.30 -8.91
C LEU A 29 10.69 -7.26 -9.96
N ALA A 30 10.76 -7.65 -11.23
CA ALA A 30 11.02 -6.73 -12.34
C ALA A 30 9.93 -5.65 -12.44
N TYR A 31 8.66 -6.03 -12.27
CA TYR A 31 7.56 -5.07 -12.21
C TYR A 31 7.76 -4.06 -11.07
N TRP A 32 8.02 -4.50 -9.83
CA TRP A 32 8.15 -3.60 -8.69
C TRP A 32 9.38 -2.71 -8.76
N LYS A 33 10.53 -3.24 -9.20
CA LYS A 33 11.73 -2.44 -9.43
C LYS A 33 11.48 -1.29 -10.40
N ARG A 34 10.70 -1.53 -11.45
CA ARG A 34 10.32 -0.49 -12.43
C ARG A 34 9.27 0.47 -11.86
N THR A 35 8.22 -0.05 -11.24
CA THR A 35 7.08 0.76 -10.76
C THR A 35 7.46 1.69 -9.62
N LEU A 36 8.43 1.28 -8.79
CA LEU A 36 8.92 2.05 -7.63
C LEU A 36 10.26 2.76 -7.92
N ALA A 37 10.70 2.76 -9.18
CA ALA A 37 11.90 3.49 -9.57
C ALA A 37 11.71 4.99 -9.33
N ASP A 38 12.79 5.66 -8.93
CA ASP A 38 12.87 7.12 -8.79
C ASP A 38 11.86 7.75 -7.82
N LEU A 39 11.31 6.95 -6.90
CA LEU A 39 10.49 7.49 -5.81
C LEU A 39 11.31 8.41 -4.90
N PRO A 40 10.72 9.50 -4.40
CA PRO A 40 11.39 10.35 -3.42
C PRO A 40 11.65 9.56 -2.13
N GLU A 41 12.77 9.86 -1.47
CA GLU A 41 13.11 9.24 -0.18
C GLU A 41 12.11 9.63 0.92
N GLU A 42 11.53 10.83 0.84
CA GLU A 42 10.58 11.33 1.82
C GLU A 42 9.49 12.22 1.17
N LEU A 43 8.27 12.14 1.71
CA LEU A 43 7.17 13.04 1.36
C LEU A 43 7.35 14.38 2.07
N ALA A 44 7.24 15.48 1.31
CA ALA A 44 7.30 16.84 1.85
C ALA A 44 5.94 17.26 2.45
N LEU A 45 5.61 16.74 3.64
CA LEU A 45 4.41 17.13 4.37
C LEU A 45 4.66 18.38 5.24
N PRO A 46 3.62 19.14 5.60
CA PRO A 46 3.73 20.26 6.52
C PRO A 46 3.91 19.77 7.96
N PHE A 47 5.05 19.16 8.26
CA PHE A 47 5.37 18.64 9.59
C PHE A 47 5.50 19.78 10.61
N ASP A 48 4.88 19.63 11.78
CA ASP A 48 4.98 20.60 12.88
C ASP A 48 6.37 20.64 13.54
N ARG A 49 7.14 19.55 13.38
CA ARG A 49 8.44 19.33 14.04
C ARG A 49 9.40 18.60 13.10
N PRO A 50 10.72 18.82 13.21
CA PRO A 50 11.70 18.07 12.44
C PRO A 50 11.69 16.58 12.81
N ARG A 51 11.94 15.70 11.82
CA ARG A 51 12.02 14.25 12.03
C ARG A 51 13.23 13.89 12.92
N PRO A 52 13.03 13.16 14.03
CA PRO A 52 14.14 12.70 14.87
C PRO A 52 14.92 11.56 14.19
N ALA A 53 16.20 11.39 14.55
CA ALA A 53 17.05 10.31 14.01
C ALA A 53 16.59 8.90 14.41
N THR A 54 15.93 8.78 15.56
CA THR A 54 15.36 7.51 16.07
C THR A 54 13.86 7.69 16.26
N ALA A 55 13.06 6.79 15.70
CA ALA A 55 11.60 6.85 15.84
C ALA A 55 11.18 6.48 17.27
N SER A 56 10.36 7.33 17.91
CA SER A 56 9.80 7.03 19.24
C SER A 56 8.76 5.93 19.22
N HIS A 57 8.11 5.71 18.07
CA HIS A 57 6.95 4.83 17.88
C HIS A 57 5.73 5.25 18.72
N GLU A 58 5.73 6.45 19.27
CA GLU A 58 4.56 7.08 19.89
C GLU A 58 3.67 7.68 18.79
N GLY A 59 2.37 7.40 18.86
CA GLY A 59 1.39 7.90 17.90
C GLY A 59 0.06 8.18 18.59
N ASP A 60 -0.80 8.92 17.88
CA ASP A 60 -2.16 9.24 18.31
C ASP A 60 -3.16 8.84 17.20
N THR A 61 -4.45 8.76 17.53
CA THR A 61 -5.49 8.37 16.58
C THR A 61 -6.66 9.36 16.63
N ILE A 62 -6.92 9.99 15.48
CA ILE A 62 -8.08 10.86 15.30
C ILE A 62 -9.10 10.14 14.43
N THR A 63 -10.24 9.80 15.03
CA THR A 63 -11.36 9.17 14.33
C THR A 63 -12.29 10.25 13.79
N PHE A 64 -12.74 10.06 12.55
CA PHE A 64 -13.80 10.86 11.94
C PHE A 64 -14.73 9.95 11.14
N GLU A 65 -15.92 10.44 10.84
CA GLU A 65 -16.95 9.69 10.12
C GLU A 65 -17.31 10.37 8.82
N LEU A 66 -17.67 9.58 7.81
CA LEU A 66 -18.25 10.06 6.57
C LEU A 66 -19.77 9.96 6.67
N PRO A 67 -20.53 11.06 6.49
CA PRO A 67 -21.99 11.01 6.48
C PRO A 67 -22.51 9.99 5.47
N PRO A 68 -23.63 9.29 5.75
CA PRO A 68 -24.18 8.26 4.87
C PRO A 68 -24.38 8.74 3.42
N GLU A 69 -24.84 9.97 3.24
CA GLU A 69 -25.11 10.56 1.93
C GLU A 69 -23.82 10.76 1.13
N LEU A 70 -22.71 11.09 1.81
CA LEU A 70 -21.39 11.19 1.19
C LEU A 70 -20.89 9.81 0.79
N HIS A 71 -21.01 8.82 1.66
CA HIS A 71 -20.63 7.44 1.36
C HIS A 71 -21.39 6.89 0.13
N GLU A 72 -22.70 7.13 0.03
CA GLU A 72 -23.50 6.74 -1.13
C GLU A 72 -23.03 7.41 -2.42
N ARG A 73 -22.70 8.71 -2.36
CA ARG A 73 -22.16 9.46 -3.50
C ARG A 73 -20.82 8.89 -3.97
N LEU A 74 -19.90 8.61 -3.05
CA LEU A 74 -18.62 7.98 -3.37
C LEU A 74 -18.81 6.59 -3.99
N GLY A 75 -19.76 5.81 -3.48
CA GLY A 75 -20.13 4.52 -4.05
C GLY A 75 -20.66 4.61 -5.49
N ARG A 76 -21.42 5.66 -5.82
CA ARG A 76 -21.85 5.93 -7.20
C ARG A 76 -20.67 6.31 -8.09
N THR A 77 -19.81 7.23 -7.65
CA THR A 77 -18.60 7.63 -8.38
C THR A 77 -17.72 6.42 -8.69
N ALA A 78 -17.51 5.52 -7.72
CA ALA A 78 -16.76 4.29 -7.95
C ALA A 78 -17.35 3.46 -9.10
N ARG A 79 -18.66 3.22 -9.09
CA ARG A 79 -19.36 2.45 -10.14
C ARG A 79 -19.29 3.14 -11.51
N GLU A 80 -19.54 4.45 -11.56
CA GLU A 80 -19.50 5.25 -12.79
C GLU A 80 -18.13 5.18 -13.47
N HIS A 81 -17.05 5.16 -12.68
CA HIS A 81 -15.68 5.10 -13.18
C HIS A 81 -15.08 3.68 -13.25
N ARG A 82 -15.88 2.62 -13.06
CA ARG A 82 -15.40 1.22 -13.00
C ARG A 82 -14.26 1.03 -12.00
N ALA A 83 -14.29 1.78 -10.90
CA ALA A 83 -13.36 1.72 -9.79
C ALA A 83 -14.02 1.07 -8.57
N SER A 84 -13.20 0.64 -7.60
CA SER A 84 -13.69 0.29 -6.27
C SER A 84 -13.78 1.53 -5.39
N LEU A 85 -14.59 1.48 -4.32
CA LEU A 85 -14.62 2.55 -3.32
C LEU A 85 -13.22 2.79 -2.71
N PHE A 86 -12.44 1.71 -2.54
CA PHE A 86 -11.05 1.79 -2.10
C PHE A 86 -10.19 2.67 -3.01
N MET A 87 -10.28 2.49 -4.34
CA MET A 87 -9.55 3.33 -5.31
C MET A 87 -9.99 4.80 -5.26
N VAL A 88 -11.28 5.06 -5.04
CA VAL A 88 -11.79 6.44 -4.91
C VAL A 88 -11.23 7.11 -3.65
N LEU A 89 -11.23 6.40 -2.51
CA LEU A 89 -10.64 6.93 -1.27
C LEU A 89 -9.13 7.11 -1.37
N GLN A 90 -8.43 6.18 -2.03
CA GLN A 90 -7.00 6.31 -2.32
C GLN A 90 -6.72 7.56 -3.18
N ALA A 91 -7.53 7.80 -4.22
CA ALA A 91 -7.39 8.98 -5.06
C ALA A 91 -7.68 10.27 -4.30
N ALA A 92 -8.69 10.29 -3.42
CA ALA A 92 -8.99 11.43 -2.57
C ALA A 92 -7.83 11.75 -1.61
N LEU A 93 -7.23 10.72 -0.99
CA LEU A 93 -6.05 10.89 -0.15
C LEU A 93 -4.86 11.42 -0.96
N ALA A 94 -4.59 10.85 -2.13
CA ALA A 94 -3.50 11.30 -2.99
C ALA A 94 -3.70 12.72 -3.54
N ALA A 95 -4.94 13.19 -3.68
CA ALA A 95 -5.25 14.57 -4.10
C ALA A 95 -5.21 15.58 -2.95
N LEU A 96 -5.35 15.10 -1.70
CA LEU A 96 -5.25 15.92 -0.49
C LEU A 96 -3.78 16.20 -0.10
N LEU A 97 -2.90 15.23 -0.35
CA LEU A 97 -1.46 15.32 -0.11
C LEU A 97 -0.73 16.05 -1.23
#